data_AF-A0A0M3K343-F1
#
_entry.id   AF-A0A0M3K343-F1
#
_cell.length_a   1.000
_cell.length_b   1.000
_cell.length_c   1.000
_cell.angle_alpha   90.00
_cell.angle_beta   90.00
_cell.angle_gamma   90.00
#
_symmetry.space_group_name_H-M   'P 1'
#
loop_
_entity.id
_entity.type
_entity.pdbx_description
1 polymer ?
#
loop_
_entity_poly.entity_id
_entity_poly.type
_entity_poly.pdbx_seq_one_letter_code
_entity_poly.pdbx_strand_id
1 'polypeptide(L)'
;LVRSSRAQNGKERRSKSQPIHSPIHIDSDDEYDGPSNHLSRMDAVTFYNVSGESEGSSSKDRSYRSSVHSTTSSMTTSSTVSSNDEQSLMSAEAAWDHVAILPDELPFAAGDIINVLDYSSHSELWYGSCRDRTGWFPSSHVRIINRNPVSQPSTSDDFPPSMRALRTKIVQELMSTERDYVDLLQNLVQGFVEQTRRRTEMFTSSNIQRIFGNLEAIYSLHSKFLRELELAYNQKAPENSCVGTTFLRNVINLIIINFSRVTHFQACRLLRGMPKLTLEGFLLTPVQRICRYPLQLTELLKATPLSHLDREPVQAAAAAMKSVAALINEKKRRLESLQKIALWQRNVEGWQGPDLVETNSRMECSGEVSCRCIAAGSLLWHKDVLLFLFDQSIVICKKDIIKKNHYLFRDRISLNSATFIDCFDGKGSFTIHSLFPVSFVFQFAHCLIQLVFED
;
A
#
# COMPACT_ATOMS: atom_id res chain seq x y z
N LEU A 1 -15.41 -2.23 -88.36
CA LEU A 1 -15.05 -1.06 -89.20
C LEU A 1 -15.75 0.17 -88.64
N VAL A 2 -14.96 1.21 -88.41
CA VAL A 2 -15.23 2.44 -87.64
C VAL A 2 -15.99 3.48 -88.48
N ARG A 3 -16.58 4.48 -87.78
CA ARG A 3 -17.17 5.78 -88.19
C ARG A 3 -18.67 5.73 -88.53
N SER A 4 -19.50 6.69 -88.09
CA SER A 4 -19.24 8.13 -87.94
C SER A 4 -20.13 8.83 -86.89
N SER A 5 -19.63 9.98 -86.43
CA SER A 5 -20.06 10.92 -85.38
C SER A 5 -20.97 12.07 -85.87
N ARG A 6 -21.82 12.63 -84.99
CA ARG A 6 -22.24 14.07 -84.89
C ARG A 6 -23.16 14.22 -83.66
N ALA A 7 -22.79 14.90 -82.57
CA ALA A 7 -22.57 16.35 -82.33
C ALA A 7 -23.85 17.16 -82.08
N GLN A 8 -23.99 17.72 -80.86
CA GLN A 8 -24.52 19.06 -80.59
C GLN A 8 -24.11 19.58 -79.19
N ASN A 9 -23.29 20.64 -79.19
CA ASN A 9 -23.10 21.65 -78.12
C ASN A 9 -24.30 22.63 -78.16
N GLY A 10 -24.68 23.43 -77.16
CA GLY A 10 -24.17 23.77 -75.84
C GLY A 10 -24.79 25.10 -75.32
N LYS A 11 -24.43 25.47 -74.06
CA LYS A 11 -24.50 26.81 -73.38
C LYS A 11 -25.88 27.34 -72.97
N GLU A 12 -26.13 28.09 -71.88
CA GLU A 12 -25.43 28.67 -70.71
C GLU A 12 -26.61 29.27 -69.87
N ARG A 13 -26.73 29.32 -68.52
CA ARG A 13 -26.04 30.19 -67.53
C ARG A 13 -26.92 30.25 -66.26
N ARG A 14 -26.36 29.98 -65.06
CA ARG A 14 -26.46 30.88 -63.89
C ARG A 14 -25.47 30.48 -62.79
N SER A 15 -24.46 31.34 -62.65
CA SER A 15 -23.48 31.54 -61.57
C SER A 15 -24.17 31.69 -60.19
N LYS A 16 -23.55 31.63 -59.00
CA LYS A 16 -22.22 31.26 -58.44
C LYS A 16 -22.38 31.53 -56.94
N SER A 17 -21.88 30.67 -56.06
CA SER A 17 -21.09 31.06 -54.88
C SER A 17 -20.69 29.81 -54.07
N GLN A 18 -19.45 29.36 -54.25
CA GLN A 18 -18.65 28.82 -53.15
C GLN A 18 -17.69 29.92 -52.71
N PRO A 19 -17.19 29.84 -51.47
CA PRO A 19 -15.75 29.56 -51.32
C PRO A 19 -15.46 28.63 -50.12
N ILE A 20 -14.32 27.95 -49.93
CA ILE A 20 -13.08 27.75 -50.68
C ILE A 20 -12.26 26.70 -49.86
N HIS A 21 -11.48 25.88 -50.56
CA HIS A 21 -10.28 25.13 -50.15
C HIS A 21 -10.34 23.91 -49.20
N SER A 22 -10.36 22.72 -49.81
CA SER A 22 -9.35 21.64 -49.66
C SER A 22 -8.06 22.01 -50.46
N PRO A 23 -6.94 21.24 -50.56
CA PRO A 23 -6.69 19.81 -50.24
C PRO A 23 -5.28 19.57 -49.58
N ILE A 24 -4.81 18.36 -49.28
CA ILE A 24 -4.14 17.37 -50.17
C ILE A 24 -3.88 16.13 -49.29
N HIS A 25 -4.50 14.98 -49.55
CA HIS A 25 -4.27 13.98 -50.61
C HIS A 25 -3.18 12.97 -50.24
N ILE A 26 -3.58 11.69 -50.13
CA ILE A 26 -3.27 10.57 -51.07
C ILE A 26 -2.09 9.79 -50.51
N ASP A 27 -2.05 8.48 -50.41
CA ASP A 27 -2.80 7.31 -50.91
C ASP A 27 -2.06 6.12 -50.23
N SER A 28 -2.48 4.87 -50.09
CA SER A 28 -3.63 4.07 -50.51
C SER A 28 -3.60 2.83 -49.60
N ASP A 29 -4.80 2.30 -49.36
CA ASP A 29 -5.17 0.88 -49.34
C ASP A 29 -4.06 -0.18 -49.20
N ASP A 30 -4.20 -1.00 -48.16
CA ASP A 30 -4.35 -2.46 -48.33
C ASP A 30 -5.01 -3.05 -47.08
N GLU A 31 -6.19 -3.65 -47.28
CA GLU A 31 -6.89 -4.49 -46.30
C GLU A 31 -6.04 -5.74 -45.97
N TYR A 32 -5.84 -6.02 -44.69
CA TYR A 32 -5.58 -7.39 -44.23
C TYR A 32 -6.22 -7.62 -42.85
N ASP A 33 -7.26 -8.46 -42.86
CA ASP A 33 -7.88 -9.06 -41.68
C ASP A 33 -6.84 -9.86 -40.88
N GLY A 34 -6.70 -9.57 -39.58
CA GLY A 34 -5.84 -10.28 -38.65
C GLY A 34 -6.49 -10.34 -37.26
N PRO A 35 -6.35 -11.46 -36.52
CA PRO A 35 -7.24 -11.79 -35.42
C PRO A 35 -7.00 -10.87 -34.22
N SER A 36 -8.09 -10.37 -33.66
CA SER A 36 -8.13 -9.66 -32.38
C SER A 36 -7.76 -10.60 -31.23
N ASN A 37 -6.46 -10.82 -31.03
CA ASN A 37 -5.93 -11.43 -29.82
C ASN A 37 -6.08 -10.44 -28.66
N HIS A 38 -7.26 -10.46 -28.02
CA HIS A 38 -7.37 -10.05 -26.63
C HIS A 38 -6.46 -10.97 -25.80
N LEU A 39 -5.23 -10.52 -25.52
CA LEU A 39 -4.38 -11.14 -24.52
C LEU A 39 -5.14 -11.14 -23.18
N SER A 40 -5.55 -12.32 -22.72
CA SER A 40 -6.05 -12.47 -21.35
C SER A 40 -4.92 -12.15 -20.37
N ARG A 41 -5.24 -11.49 -19.25
CA ARG A 41 -4.28 -11.15 -18.19
C ARG A 41 -3.58 -12.39 -17.61
N MET A 42 -4.10 -13.60 -17.86
CA MET A 42 -3.42 -14.86 -17.55
C MET A 42 -2.07 -15.01 -18.27
N ASP A 43 -1.91 -14.55 -19.52
CA ASP A 43 -0.63 -14.71 -20.25
C ASP A 43 0.52 -13.91 -19.60
N ALA A 44 0.20 -12.82 -18.90
CA ALA A 44 1.16 -12.04 -18.13
C ALA A 44 1.58 -12.72 -16.81
N VAL A 45 0.78 -13.66 -16.30
CA VAL A 45 1.06 -14.44 -15.08
C VAL A 45 1.80 -15.73 -15.42
N THR A 46 1.55 -16.32 -16.59
CA THR A 46 2.14 -17.59 -17.04
C THR A 46 3.63 -17.49 -17.40
N PHE A 47 4.16 -16.30 -17.68
CA PHE A 47 5.60 -16.07 -17.93
C PHE A 47 6.53 -16.45 -16.77
N TYR A 48 5.99 -16.79 -15.59
CA TYR A 48 6.76 -17.13 -14.40
C TYR A 48 6.88 -18.63 -14.09
N ASN A 49 6.23 -19.52 -14.85
CA ASN A 49 6.06 -20.93 -14.45
C ASN A 49 6.80 -22.00 -15.27
N VAL A 50 7.67 -21.66 -16.21
CA VAL A 50 8.46 -22.69 -16.93
C VAL A 50 9.87 -22.79 -16.34
N SER A 51 9.99 -23.44 -15.19
CA SER A 51 11.15 -24.28 -14.81
C SER A 51 11.03 -24.79 -13.37
N GLY A 52 10.73 -26.08 -13.22
CA GLY A 52 10.92 -26.82 -11.98
C GLY A 52 9.89 -27.93 -11.76
N GLU A 53 10.05 -29.08 -12.41
CA GLU A 53 9.49 -30.36 -11.94
C GLU A 53 10.56 -31.13 -11.15
N SER A 54 10.09 -31.92 -10.17
CA SER A 54 10.76 -32.99 -9.38
C SER A 54 11.84 -32.52 -8.37
N GLU A 55 11.95 -32.99 -7.11
CA GLU A 55 11.48 -34.18 -6.38
C GLU A 55 11.14 -33.83 -4.91
N GLY A 56 10.41 -34.71 -4.22
CA GLY A 56 9.94 -34.53 -2.83
C GLY A 56 10.87 -35.07 -1.74
N SER A 57 10.63 -34.65 -0.48
CA SER A 57 10.73 -35.48 0.73
C SER A 57 10.40 -34.72 2.04
N SER A 58 9.45 -35.29 2.80
CA SER A 58 9.40 -35.48 4.27
C SER A 58 9.67 -34.33 5.27
N SER A 59 8.57 -33.84 5.85
CA SER A 59 8.23 -33.79 7.29
C SER A 59 9.27 -33.39 8.36
N LYS A 60 8.96 -32.33 9.14
CA LYS A 60 8.65 -32.45 10.59
C LYS A 60 8.25 -31.09 11.21
N ASP A 61 7.01 -31.06 11.69
CA ASP A 61 6.44 -30.04 12.58
C ASP A 61 7.17 -29.96 13.93
N ARG A 62 7.40 -28.74 14.41
CA ARG A 62 7.44 -28.44 15.85
C ARG A 62 6.79 -27.09 16.11
N SER A 63 5.56 -27.17 16.62
CA SER A 63 4.81 -26.08 17.22
C SER A 63 5.38 -25.72 18.60
N TYR A 64 5.48 -24.43 18.89
CA TYR A 64 5.49 -23.94 20.27
C TYR A 64 4.46 -22.81 20.40
N ARG A 65 3.59 -23.04 21.38
CA ARG A 65 2.43 -22.25 21.81
C ARG A 65 2.84 -21.42 23.04
N SER A 66 1.94 -20.52 23.44
CA SER A 66 1.83 -19.83 24.75
C SER A 66 2.30 -18.37 24.73
N SER A 67 1.67 -17.42 25.42
CA SER A 67 0.38 -17.36 26.11
C SER A 67 0.04 -15.89 26.33
N VAL A 68 -1.24 -15.57 26.21
CA VAL A 68 -1.89 -14.35 26.68
C VAL A 68 -2.04 -14.39 28.20
N HIS A 69 -1.84 -13.26 28.87
CA HIS A 69 -2.46 -12.99 30.17
C HIS A 69 -3.00 -11.56 30.18
N SER A 70 -4.33 -11.49 30.28
CA SER A 70 -5.13 -10.31 30.58
C SER A 70 -4.99 -9.95 32.05
N THR A 71 -5.05 -8.66 32.39
CA THR A 71 -5.52 -8.21 33.70
C THR A 71 -6.45 -7.03 33.52
N THR A 72 -7.69 -7.27 33.94
CA THR A 72 -8.82 -6.35 34.05
C THR A 72 -8.64 -5.49 35.29
N SER A 73 -9.02 -4.21 35.24
CA SER A 73 -9.52 -3.45 36.40
C SER A 73 -10.32 -2.25 35.92
N SER A 74 -11.52 -2.07 36.47
CA SER A 74 -12.44 -0.98 36.22
C SER A 74 -12.88 -0.34 37.55
N MET A 75 -13.38 0.90 37.43
CA MET A 75 -14.18 1.71 38.37
C MET A 75 -13.36 2.45 39.46
N THR A 76 -13.61 3.70 39.85
CA THR A 76 -14.79 4.60 39.84
C THR A 76 -14.39 6.09 39.84
N THR A 77 -15.36 6.93 39.47
CA THR A 77 -15.54 8.39 39.49
C THR A 77 -15.00 9.19 40.69
N SER A 78 -14.51 10.42 40.43
CA SER A 78 -15.11 11.66 40.97
C SER A 78 -14.41 12.91 40.43
N SER A 79 -15.24 13.87 40.04
CA SER A 79 -14.94 15.18 39.49
C SER A 79 -14.75 16.23 40.59
N THR A 80 -13.69 17.04 40.49
CA THR A 80 -13.66 18.39 41.06
C THR A 80 -12.87 19.31 40.12
N VAL A 81 -13.61 20.26 39.54
CA VAL A 81 -13.10 21.39 38.77
C VAL A 81 -12.33 22.30 39.73
N SER A 82 -11.11 22.67 39.37
CA SER A 82 -10.38 23.78 39.98
C SER A 82 -9.55 24.44 38.88
N SER A 83 -10.14 25.53 38.39
CA SER A 83 -9.60 26.51 37.46
C SER A 83 -8.29 27.13 37.97
N ASN A 84 -7.25 27.06 37.15
CA ASN A 84 -6.11 27.99 37.06
C ASN A 84 -5.35 27.69 35.75
N ASP A 85 -5.85 28.24 34.64
CA ASP A 85 -5.13 28.24 33.36
C ASP A 85 -4.05 29.34 33.41
N GLU A 86 -2.85 29.00 33.88
CA GLU A 86 -1.66 29.72 33.44
C GLU A 86 -1.29 29.20 32.05
N GLN A 87 -1.83 29.84 31.00
CA GLN A 87 -1.34 29.65 29.64
C GLN A 87 0.14 30.01 29.60
N SER A 88 1.00 29.00 29.53
CA SER A 88 2.42 29.12 29.27
C SER A 88 2.63 29.92 27.98
N LEU A 89 3.05 31.18 28.10
CA LEU A 89 3.32 32.08 26.98
C LEU A 89 4.50 31.54 26.14
N MET A 90 4.18 30.88 25.03
CA MET A 90 5.15 30.30 24.10
C MET A 90 5.67 31.40 23.17
N SER A 91 6.98 31.63 23.14
CA SER A 91 7.62 32.60 22.22
C SER A 91 8.40 31.88 21.13
N ALA A 92 8.51 32.47 19.94
CA ALA A 92 9.27 31.95 18.81
C ALA A 92 10.10 33.05 18.13
N GLU A 93 11.27 32.70 17.59
CA GLU A 93 12.14 33.54 16.76
C GLU A 93 11.85 33.26 15.29
N ALA A 94 11.68 34.28 14.46
CA ALA A 94 11.64 34.12 13.01
C ALA A 94 13.01 33.63 12.50
N ALA A 95 13.06 32.43 11.92
CA ALA A 95 14.26 31.91 11.26
C ALA A 95 14.41 32.48 9.83
N TRP A 96 13.29 32.93 9.25
CA TRP A 96 13.19 33.47 7.89
C TRP A 96 12.19 34.62 7.87
N ASP A 97 12.35 35.52 6.89
CA ASP A 97 11.36 36.58 6.63
C ASP A 97 10.02 35.97 6.18
N HIS A 98 8.92 36.58 6.59
CA HIS A 98 7.58 36.25 6.11
C HIS A 98 6.87 37.52 5.63
N VAL A 99 6.61 37.57 4.32
CA VAL A 99 5.85 38.65 3.69
C VAL A 99 4.39 38.22 3.61
N ALA A 100 3.52 38.92 4.34
CA ALA A 100 2.08 38.66 4.33
C ALA A 100 1.49 39.02 2.96
N ILE A 101 0.76 38.08 2.38
CA ILE A 101 0.02 38.22 1.12
C ILE A 101 -1.46 38.48 1.43
N LEU A 102 -1.97 37.87 2.50
CA LEU A 102 -3.35 38.03 2.96
C LEU A 102 -3.44 39.00 4.16
N PRO A 103 -4.58 39.71 4.35
CA PRO A 103 -4.73 40.72 5.39
C PRO A 103 -4.77 40.16 6.82
N ASP A 104 -4.96 38.85 6.98
CA ASP A 104 -4.97 38.12 8.25
C ASP A 104 -3.66 37.39 8.56
N GLU A 105 -2.66 37.47 7.67
CA GLU A 105 -1.31 36.95 7.89
C GLU A 105 -0.46 37.94 8.71
N LEU A 106 0.46 37.40 9.51
CA LEU A 106 1.36 38.18 10.37
C LEU A 106 2.74 38.36 9.71
N PRO A 107 3.07 39.52 9.13
CA PRO A 107 4.38 39.72 8.52
C PRO A 107 5.47 40.03 9.56
N PHE A 108 6.64 39.42 9.39
CA PHE A 108 7.83 39.57 10.24
C PHE A 108 9.13 39.37 9.44
N ALA A 109 10.25 39.86 9.98
CA ALA A 109 11.59 39.62 9.44
C ALA A 109 12.34 38.58 10.27
N ALA A 110 13.33 37.92 9.68
CA ALA A 110 14.22 36.99 10.37
C ALA A 110 14.86 37.68 11.60
N GLY A 111 14.85 36.96 12.73
CA GLY A 111 15.25 37.45 14.05
C GLY A 111 14.11 38.07 14.88
N ASP A 112 12.91 38.27 14.32
CA ASP A 112 11.77 38.78 15.08
C ASP A 112 11.25 37.81 16.13
N ILE A 113 10.82 38.35 17.27
CA ILE A 113 10.21 37.56 18.35
C ILE A 113 8.69 37.60 18.20
N ILE A 114 8.09 36.43 18.05
CA ILE A 114 6.66 36.21 17.88
C ILE A 114 6.13 35.53 19.12
N ASN A 115 5.10 36.10 19.74
CA ASN A 115 4.37 35.44 20.83
C ASN A 115 3.31 34.52 20.22
N VAL A 116 3.41 33.22 20.44
CA VAL A 116 2.52 32.21 19.87
C VAL A 116 1.29 32.09 20.77
N LEU A 117 0.13 32.45 20.21
CA LEU A 117 -1.15 32.48 20.92
C LEU A 117 -1.97 31.21 20.67
N ASP A 118 -1.89 30.64 19.47
CA ASP A 118 -2.51 29.35 19.13
C ASP A 118 -1.61 28.58 18.16
N TYR A 119 -1.30 27.33 18.52
CA TYR A 119 -0.56 26.36 17.70
C TYR A 119 -1.30 25.03 17.57
N SER A 120 -2.52 24.94 18.13
CA SER A 120 -3.27 23.70 18.34
C SER A 120 -4.24 23.38 17.21
N SER A 121 -4.62 24.38 16.42
CA SER A 121 -5.72 24.29 15.48
C SER A 121 -5.30 23.87 14.06
N HIS A 122 -4.06 24.16 13.61
CA HIS A 122 -3.58 23.81 12.27
C HIS A 122 -2.08 23.41 12.29
N SER A 123 -1.73 22.28 11.65
CA SER A 123 -0.37 21.71 11.72
C SER A 123 0.71 22.53 11.02
N GLU A 124 0.33 23.47 10.15
CA GLU A 124 1.26 24.25 9.31
C GLU A 124 1.15 25.77 9.53
N LEU A 125 0.05 26.27 10.10
CA LEU A 125 -0.24 27.69 10.33
C LEU A 125 -0.55 27.92 11.82
N TRP A 126 0.22 28.81 12.44
CA TRP A 126 0.06 29.21 13.84
C TRP A 126 -0.45 30.65 13.92
N TYR A 127 -1.10 30.98 15.02
CA TYR A 127 -1.57 32.34 15.31
C TYR A 127 -0.71 32.96 16.39
N GLY A 128 -0.28 34.21 16.18
CA GLY A 128 0.55 34.89 17.15
C GLY A 128 0.59 36.39 16.96
N SER A 129 1.39 37.05 17.79
CA SER A 129 1.58 38.49 17.78
C SER A 129 3.05 38.89 17.64
N CYS A 130 3.34 39.86 16.77
CA CYS A 130 4.67 40.44 16.58
C CYS A 130 4.54 41.94 16.26
N ARG A 131 5.30 42.80 16.97
CA ARG A 131 5.35 44.27 16.76
C ARG A 131 3.94 44.90 16.65
N ASP A 132 3.08 44.62 17.63
CA ASP A 132 1.68 45.10 17.74
C ASP A 132 0.70 44.64 16.65
N ARG A 133 1.10 43.68 15.80
CA ARG A 133 0.21 43.00 14.86
C ARG A 133 -0.06 41.58 15.30
N THR A 134 -1.24 41.07 15.00
CA THR A 134 -1.66 39.69 15.23
C THR A 134 -2.12 39.08 13.91
N GLY A 135 -1.78 37.83 13.67
CA GLY A 135 -2.16 37.16 12.44
C GLY A 135 -1.62 35.74 12.37
N TRP A 136 -1.99 35.06 11.30
CA TRP A 136 -1.53 33.72 10.99
C TRP A 136 -0.14 33.73 10.36
N PHE A 137 0.67 32.74 10.69
CA PHE A 137 1.98 32.57 10.09
C PHE A 137 2.41 31.10 10.01
N PRO A 138 3.25 30.73 9.03
CA PRO A 138 3.70 29.36 8.88
C PRO A 138 4.67 28.94 10.01
N SER A 139 4.38 27.82 10.67
CA SER A 139 5.18 27.28 11.77
C SER A 139 6.62 26.93 11.35
N SER A 140 6.84 26.63 10.06
CA SER A 140 8.14 26.33 9.47
C SER A 140 9.11 27.52 9.39
N HIS A 141 8.61 28.75 9.54
CA HIS A 141 9.42 29.97 9.45
C HIS A 141 9.95 30.44 10.80
N VAL A 142 9.60 29.75 11.89
CA VAL A 142 9.94 30.17 13.26
C VAL A 142 10.63 29.06 14.05
N ARG A 143 11.34 29.44 15.11
CA ARG A 143 12.03 28.55 16.07
C ARG A 143 11.59 28.90 17.48
N ILE A 144 11.11 27.95 18.27
CA ILE A 144 10.61 28.23 19.62
C ILE A 144 11.74 28.70 20.54
N ILE A 145 11.53 29.84 21.21
CA ILE A 145 12.38 30.37 22.28
C ILE A 145 11.63 30.20 23.60
N ASN A 146 12.07 29.26 24.43
CA ASN A 146 11.64 29.22 25.83
C ASN A 146 12.35 30.32 26.62
N ARG A 147 11.69 31.46 26.83
CA ARG A 147 12.11 32.47 27.80
C ARG A 147 11.58 32.08 29.18
N ASN A 148 12.38 31.36 29.97
CA ASN A 148 12.27 31.49 31.42
C ASN A 148 13.30 32.55 31.89
N PRO A 149 12.87 33.61 32.62
CA PRO A 149 13.79 34.60 33.14
C PRO A 149 14.62 33.98 34.28
N VAL A 150 15.87 34.41 34.33
CA VAL A 150 16.91 33.98 35.27
C VAL A 150 16.46 34.07 36.73
N SER A 151 16.36 32.94 37.42
CA SER A 151 16.67 32.83 38.87
C SER A 151 16.85 31.36 39.30
N GLN A 152 18.13 30.99 39.47
CA GLN A 152 18.69 29.86 40.23
C GLN A 152 18.42 28.41 39.75
N PRO A 153 19.44 27.52 39.81
CA PRO A 153 19.42 26.21 39.19
C PRO A 153 18.66 25.19 40.06
N SER A 154 17.41 24.90 39.69
CA SER A 154 16.77 23.65 40.07
C SER A 154 16.97 22.64 38.94
N THR A 155 18.01 21.82 39.08
CA THR A 155 18.25 20.67 38.21
C THR A 155 17.19 19.59 38.47
N SER A 156 16.01 19.74 37.90
CA SER A 156 15.26 18.58 37.41
C SER A 156 15.53 18.51 35.91
N ASP A 157 16.67 17.92 35.54
CA ASP A 157 16.90 17.49 34.16
C ASP A 157 15.81 16.47 33.86
N ASP A 158 14.72 16.93 33.21
CA ASP A 158 13.57 16.12 32.77
C ASP A 158 13.97 15.08 31.72
N PHE A 159 15.27 15.01 31.43
CA PHE A 159 15.91 13.97 30.66
C PHE A 159 16.86 13.12 31.54
N PRO A 160 16.35 12.03 32.16
CA PRO A 160 17.13 11.18 33.06
C PRO A 160 18.43 10.67 32.40
N PRO A 161 19.58 10.65 33.09
CA PRO A 161 20.87 10.26 32.50
C PRO A 161 20.88 8.87 31.85
N SER A 162 20.15 7.90 32.41
CA SER A 162 20.00 6.56 31.85
C SER A 162 19.20 6.56 30.54
N MET A 163 18.13 7.33 30.48
CA MET A 163 17.31 7.53 29.27
C MET A 163 18.12 8.27 28.19
N ARG A 164 18.91 9.26 28.60
CA ARG A 164 19.82 10.02 27.74
C ARG A 164 20.83 9.10 27.06
N ALA A 165 21.56 8.31 27.85
CA ALA A 165 22.52 7.35 27.33
C ALA A 165 21.87 6.31 26.40
N LEU A 166 20.66 5.85 26.72
CA LEU A 166 19.90 4.94 25.87
C LEU A 166 19.53 5.60 24.53
N ARG A 167 19.03 6.84 24.54
CA ARG A 167 18.71 7.61 23.33
C ARG A 167 19.96 7.81 22.47
N THR A 168 21.08 8.22 23.07
CA THR A 168 22.38 8.36 22.38
C THR A 168 22.73 7.08 21.62
N LYS A 169 22.64 5.91 22.29
CA LYS A 169 22.95 4.62 21.68
C LYS A 169 22.00 4.30 20.51
N ILE A 170 20.70 4.50 20.69
CA ILE A 170 19.70 4.21 19.65
C ILE A 170 19.92 5.10 18.43
N VAL A 171 20.15 6.40 18.61
CA VAL A 171 20.41 7.33 17.50
C VAL A 171 21.70 6.97 16.79
N GLN A 172 22.78 6.65 17.52
CA GLN A 172 24.04 6.22 16.90
C GLN A 172 23.90 4.92 16.11
N GLU A 173 23.18 3.94 16.64
CA GLU A 173 22.86 2.69 15.93
C GLU A 173 22.04 2.95 14.67
N LEU A 174 21.03 3.82 14.75
CA LEU A 174 20.23 4.22 13.60
C LEU A 174 21.12 4.80 12.49
N MET A 175 22.00 5.74 12.83
CA MET A 175 22.93 6.36 11.88
C MET A 175 23.92 5.36 11.30
N SER A 176 24.56 4.54 12.14
CA SER A 176 25.51 3.52 11.68
C SER A 176 24.84 2.54 10.72
N THR A 177 23.70 1.99 11.12
CA THR A 177 23.01 0.97 10.32
C THR A 177 22.42 1.52 9.02
N GLU A 178 22.12 2.83 8.94
CA GLU A 178 21.71 3.45 7.67
C GLU A 178 22.91 3.65 6.73
N ARG A 179 24.06 4.07 7.25
CA ARG A 179 25.31 4.16 6.46
C ARG A 179 25.69 2.80 5.88
N ASP A 180 25.74 1.78 6.73
CA ASP A 180 26.06 0.41 6.31
C ASP A 180 25.09 -0.09 5.23
N TYR A 181 23.81 0.28 5.34
CA TYR A 181 22.79 -0.10 4.38
C TYR A 181 22.93 0.64 3.04
N VAL A 182 23.20 1.95 3.07
CA VAL A 182 23.47 2.74 1.85
C VAL A 182 24.75 2.25 1.15
N ASP A 183 25.80 1.95 1.91
CA ASP A 183 27.04 1.39 1.37
C ASP A 183 26.81 0.02 0.72
N LEU A 184 25.98 -0.82 1.34
CA LEU A 184 25.56 -2.09 0.74
C LEU A 184 24.81 -1.86 -0.58
N LEU A 185 23.84 -0.95 -0.60
CA LEU A 185 23.09 -0.63 -1.82
C LEU A 185 23.99 -0.08 -2.93
N GLN A 186 24.95 0.78 -2.57
CA GLN A 186 25.96 1.28 -3.50
C GLN A 186 26.76 0.13 -4.12
N ASN A 187 27.26 -0.79 -3.28
CA ASN A 187 28.01 -1.95 -3.72
C ASN A 187 27.19 -2.86 -4.65
N LEU A 188 25.89 -3.02 -4.39
CA LEU A 188 25.02 -3.78 -5.28
C LEU A 188 24.82 -3.09 -6.64
N VAL A 189 24.58 -1.78 -6.63
CA VAL A 189 24.37 -1.00 -7.87
C VAL A 189 25.67 -0.94 -8.70
N GLN A 190 26.78 -0.55 -8.09
CA GLN A 190 28.04 -0.36 -8.81
C GLN A 190 28.75 -1.69 -9.11
N GLY A 191 28.68 -2.64 -8.18
CA GLY A 191 29.37 -3.93 -8.28
C GLY A 191 28.61 -5.00 -9.06
N PHE A 192 27.27 -4.95 -9.12
CA PHE A 192 26.47 -5.97 -9.81
C PHE A 192 25.63 -5.38 -10.95
N VAL A 193 24.82 -4.35 -10.70
CA VAL A 193 23.91 -3.81 -11.74
C VAL A 193 24.71 -3.26 -12.91
N GLU A 194 25.69 -2.41 -12.64
CA GLU A 194 26.50 -1.80 -13.69
C GLU A 194 27.40 -2.82 -14.40
N GLN A 195 27.96 -3.79 -13.67
CA GLN A 195 28.80 -4.84 -14.28
C GLN A 195 27.99 -5.80 -15.17
N THR A 196 26.75 -6.12 -14.78
CA THR A 196 25.87 -6.96 -15.60
C THR A 196 25.40 -6.23 -16.86
N ARG A 197 25.13 -4.92 -16.75
CA ARG A 197 24.79 -4.05 -17.90
C ARG A 197 25.89 -3.99 -18.96
N ARG A 198 27.16 -4.03 -18.54
CA ARG A 198 28.32 -4.05 -19.44
C ARG A 198 28.50 -5.36 -20.21
N ARG A 199 27.93 -6.46 -19.72
CA ARG A 199 28.01 -7.79 -20.36
C ARG A 199 26.72 -8.13 -21.10
N THR A 200 26.42 -7.34 -22.12
CA THR A 200 25.19 -7.45 -22.94
C THR A 200 25.02 -8.80 -23.62
N GLU A 201 26.12 -9.51 -23.88
CA GLU A 201 26.14 -10.88 -24.42
C GLU A 201 25.55 -11.92 -23.46
N MET A 202 25.58 -11.67 -22.15
CA MET A 202 25.08 -12.58 -21.12
C MET A 202 23.77 -12.09 -20.47
N PHE A 203 23.58 -10.77 -20.40
CA PHE A 203 22.44 -10.15 -19.74
C PHE A 203 21.71 -9.18 -20.66
N THR A 204 20.49 -9.53 -21.04
CA THR A 204 19.57 -8.59 -21.70
C THR A 204 19.01 -7.59 -20.71
N SER A 205 18.61 -6.41 -21.18
CA SER A 205 17.99 -5.36 -20.34
C SER A 205 16.77 -5.87 -19.56
N SER A 206 15.96 -6.76 -20.16
CA SER A 206 14.82 -7.40 -19.51
C SER A 206 15.24 -8.30 -18.34
N ASN A 207 16.30 -9.11 -18.53
CA ASN A 207 16.83 -9.96 -17.45
C ASN A 207 17.42 -9.14 -16.31
N ILE A 208 18.15 -8.06 -16.61
CA ILE A 208 18.68 -7.14 -15.59
C ILE A 208 17.54 -6.50 -14.81
N GLN A 209 16.50 -6.02 -15.49
CA GLN A 209 15.34 -5.43 -14.85
C GLN A 209 14.57 -6.43 -13.98
N ARG A 210 14.54 -7.71 -14.38
CA ARG A 210 13.93 -8.80 -13.61
C ARG A 210 14.77 -9.20 -12.38
N ILE A 211 16.09 -9.17 -12.48
CA ILE A 211 17.02 -9.54 -11.39
C ILE A 211 17.21 -8.39 -10.39
N PHE A 212 17.26 -7.12 -10.81
CA PHE A 212 17.57 -6.02 -9.90
C PHE A 212 16.37 -5.11 -9.63
N GLY A 213 15.27 -5.28 -10.36
CA GLY A 213 14.03 -4.53 -10.12
C GLY A 213 14.26 -3.03 -10.14
N ASN A 214 13.89 -2.37 -9.04
CA ASN A 214 14.04 -0.93 -8.84
C ASN A 214 15.18 -0.58 -7.86
N LEU A 215 16.19 -1.44 -7.73
CA LEU A 215 17.28 -1.28 -6.75
C LEU A 215 18.02 0.06 -6.86
N GLU A 216 18.27 0.55 -8.08
CA GLU A 216 18.90 1.87 -8.30
C GLU A 216 18.06 3.03 -7.71
N ALA A 217 16.72 2.93 -7.79
CA ALA A 217 15.82 3.92 -7.19
C ALA A 217 15.82 3.83 -5.66
N ILE A 218 15.86 2.61 -5.10
CA ILE A 218 16.01 2.38 -3.65
C ILE A 218 17.33 3.01 -3.17
N TYR A 219 18.42 2.75 -3.86
CA TYR A 219 19.72 3.35 -3.54
C TYR A 219 19.66 4.88 -3.54
N SER A 220 19.17 5.49 -4.63
CA SER A 220 19.05 6.95 -4.72
C SER A 220 18.21 7.56 -3.58
N LEU A 221 17.08 6.94 -3.24
CA LEU A 221 16.24 7.35 -2.12
C LEU A 221 16.99 7.30 -0.79
N HIS A 222 17.62 6.17 -0.49
CA HIS A 222 18.28 5.97 0.79
C HIS A 222 19.55 6.83 0.93
N SER A 223 20.28 7.11 -0.16
CA SER A 223 21.37 8.09 -0.15
C SER A 223 20.88 9.50 0.17
N LYS A 224 19.73 9.92 -0.40
CA LYS A 224 19.11 11.20 -0.07
C LYS A 224 18.65 11.21 1.40
N PHE A 225 17.99 10.16 1.85
CA PHE A 225 17.47 10.01 3.20
C PHE A 225 18.58 10.04 4.25
N LEU A 226 19.68 9.32 4.03
CA LEU A 226 20.86 9.33 4.89
C LEU A 226 21.43 10.74 5.03
N ARG A 227 21.59 11.47 3.93
CA ARG A 227 22.07 12.86 3.98
C ARG A 227 21.17 13.76 4.82
N GLU A 228 19.85 13.59 4.74
CA GLU A 228 18.90 14.34 5.57
C GLU A 228 18.97 13.93 7.05
N LEU A 229 19.21 12.65 7.35
CA LEU A 229 19.44 12.19 8.72
C LEU A 229 20.74 12.76 9.30
N GLU A 230 21.80 12.84 8.49
CA GLU A 230 23.08 13.41 8.90
C GLU A 230 22.98 14.90 9.20
N LEU A 231 22.14 15.65 8.48
CA LEU A 231 21.84 17.05 8.79
C LEU A 231 21.06 17.21 10.11
N ALA A 232 20.22 16.24 10.46
CA ALA A 232 19.46 16.23 11.71
C ALA A 232 20.25 15.68 12.92
N TYR A 233 21.41 15.07 12.66
CA TYR A 233 22.23 14.41 13.67
C TYR A 233 23.16 15.39 14.38
N ASN A 234 23.05 15.45 15.71
CA ASN A 234 23.96 16.25 16.52
C ASN A 234 25.18 15.41 16.93
N GLN A 235 26.32 15.66 16.29
CA GLN A 235 27.56 14.92 16.56
C GLN A 235 28.09 15.08 18.00
N LYS A 236 27.86 16.26 18.62
CA LYS A 236 28.39 16.58 19.95
C LYS A 236 27.48 16.08 21.07
N ALA A 237 26.17 16.04 20.83
CA ALA A 237 25.16 15.56 21.76
C ALA A 237 24.11 14.73 21.00
N PRO A 238 24.40 13.45 20.68
CA PRO A 238 23.54 12.62 19.85
C PRO A 238 22.12 12.46 20.38
N GLU A 239 21.94 12.49 21.70
CA GLU A 239 20.63 12.47 22.37
C GLU A 239 19.73 13.63 21.96
N ASN A 240 20.30 14.77 21.55
CA ASN A 240 19.54 15.97 21.15
C ASN A 240 19.23 15.99 19.65
N SER A 241 19.56 14.92 18.92
CA SER A 241 19.25 14.81 17.48
C SER A 241 17.73 14.78 17.26
N CYS A 242 17.26 15.42 16.18
CA CYS A 242 15.83 15.52 15.86
C CYS A 242 15.50 14.80 14.55
N VAL A 243 15.43 13.47 14.60
CA VAL A 243 15.36 12.62 13.39
C VAL A 243 13.92 12.31 12.96
N GLY A 244 12.92 12.47 13.83
CA GLY A 244 11.53 12.11 13.55
C GLY A 244 10.96 12.84 12.33
N THR A 245 11.21 14.14 12.22
CA THR A 245 10.75 14.95 11.07
C THR A 245 11.37 14.48 9.75
N THR A 246 12.62 14.01 9.77
CA THR A 246 13.29 13.47 8.58
C THR A 246 12.60 12.21 8.08
N PHE A 247 12.14 11.33 8.98
CA PHE A 247 11.33 10.18 8.59
C PHE A 247 10.02 10.60 7.96
N LEU A 248 9.27 11.51 8.59
CA LEU A 248 7.95 11.97 8.12
C LEU A 248 8.02 12.51 6.68
N ARG A 249 9.03 13.33 6.36
CA ARG A 249 9.23 13.87 5.01
C ARG A 249 9.48 12.79 3.94
N ASN A 250 9.96 11.62 4.35
CA ASN A 250 10.35 10.54 3.44
C ASN A 250 9.38 9.35 3.43
N VAL A 251 8.34 9.33 4.29
CA VAL A 251 7.36 8.22 4.36
C VAL A 251 6.76 7.90 3.00
N ILE A 252 6.28 8.90 2.26
CA ILE A 252 5.62 8.70 0.97
C ILE A 252 6.60 8.09 -0.04
N ASN A 253 7.83 8.61 -0.09
CA ASN A 253 8.87 8.09 -0.99
C ASN A 253 9.25 6.64 -0.64
N LEU A 254 9.35 6.32 0.65
CA LEU A 254 9.59 4.97 1.15
C LEU A 254 8.45 4.02 0.77
N ILE A 255 7.19 4.46 0.80
CA ILE A 255 6.04 3.70 0.30
C ILE A 255 6.21 3.45 -1.21
N ILE A 256 6.24 4.49 -2.03
CA ILE A 256 6.19 4.39 -3.49
C ILE A 256 7.32 3.48 -4.02
N ILE A 257 8.54 3.70 -3.54
CA ILE A 257 9.70 2.96 -4.04
C ILE A 257 9.64 1.49 -3.60
N ASN A 258 9.32 1.18 -2.33
CA ASN A 258 9.20 -0.21 -1.89
C ASN A 258 7.99 -0.93 -2.51
N PHE A 259 6.98 -0.17 -2.94
CA PHE A 259 5.82 -0.70 -3.67
C PHE A 259 6.15 -1.12 -5.10
N SER A 260 7.17 -0.52 -5.72
CA SER A 260 7.31 -0.58 -7.16
C SER A 260 7.91 -1.88 -7.71
N ARG A 261 8.58 -2.74 -6.91
CA ARG A 261 9.02 -4.08 -7.40
C ARG A 261 9.60 -5.09 -6.39
N VAL A 262 9.46 -4.88 -5.08
CA VAL A 262 10.15 -5.72 -4.09
C VAL A 262 9.54 -7.14 -3.93
N THR A 263 8.42 -7.42 -4.58
CA THR A 263 7.66 -8.67 -4.43
C THR A 263 8.21 -9.85 -5.24
N HIS A 264 9.19 -9.63 -6.11
CA HIS A 264 9.70 -10.68 -7.00
C HIS A 264 10.64 -11.68 -6.32
N PHE A 265 11.55 -11.21 -5.46
CA PHE A 265 12.60 -12.04 -4.90
C PHE A 265 12.11 -13.05 -3.86
N GLN A 266 11.20 -12.61 -2.98
CA GLN A 266 10.71 -13.48 -1.90
C GLN A 266 9.79 -14.60 -2.41
N ALA A 267 9.04 -14.35 -3.48
CA ALA A 267 8.19 -15.35 -4.14
C ALA A 267 9.05 -16.41 -4.87
N CYS A 268 10.06 -16.00 -5.64
CA CYS A 268 10.97 -16.92 -6.32
C CYS A 268 11.75 -17.81 -5.34
N ARG A 269 12.15 -17.29 -4.17
CA ARG A 269 12.84 -18.08 -3.13
C ARG A 269 11.99 -19.19 -2.54
N LEU A 270 10.75 -18.84 -2.15
CA LEU A 270 9.82 -19.75 -1.48
C LEU A 270 9.32 -20.85 -2.44
N LEU A 271 9.16 -20.51 -3.72
CA LEU A 271 8.73 -21.45 -4.76
C LEU A 271 9.83 -22.44 -5.19
N ARG A 272 11.11 -22.15 -4.93
CA ARG A 272 12.26 -22.96 -5.41
C ARG A 272 13.06 -23.67 -4.32
N GLY A 273 12.64 -23.60 -3.06
CA GLY A 273 13.27 -24.36 -1.96
C GLY A 273 14.78 -24.14 -1.83
N MET A 274 15.30 -22.95 -2.16
CA MET A 274 16.75 -22.72 -2.27
C MET A 274 17.42 -22.47 -0.90
N PRO A 275 18.63 -23.00 -0.66
CA PRO A 275 19.42 -22.75 0.57
C PRO A 275 20.01 -21.33 0.63
N LYS A 276 20.57 -20.94 1.79
CA LYS A 276 21.01 -19.56 2.13
C LYS A 276 22.24 -19.06 1.34
N LEU A 277 22.03 -17.95 0.62
CA LEU A 277 22.84 -16.70 0.50
C LEU A 277 24.15 -16.67 -0.33
N THR A 278 24.11 -15.99 -1.50
CA THR A 278 25.27 -15.27 -2.09
C THR A 278 24.89 -13.89 -2.66
N LEU A 279 23.79 -13.76 -3.42
CA LEU A 279 23.29 -12.46 -3.94
C LEU A 279 21.82 -12.20 -3.57
N GLU A 280 20.99 -13.24 -3.60
CA GLU A 280 19.57 -13.19 -3.19
C GLU A 280 19.35 -12.63 -1.78
N GLY A 281 20.31 -12.92 -0.88
CA GLY A 281 20.34 -12.36 0.46
C GLY A 281 20.39 -10.86 0.54
N PHE A 282 21.34 -10.31 -0.21
CA PHE A 282 21.55 -8.88 -0.29
C PHE A 282 20.35 -8.20 -0.95
N LEU A 283 19.74 -8.85 -1.95
CA LEU A 283 18.53 -8.35 -2.61
C LEU A 283 17.28 -8.38 -1.72
N LEU A 284 17.30 -9.09 -0.58
CA LEU A 284 16.24 -9.04 0.42
C LEU A 284 16.42 -7.93 1.46
N THR A 285 17.60 -7.32 1.54
CA THR A 285 17.89 -6.30 2.56
C THR A 285 16.97 -5.09 2.53
N PRO A 286 16.43 -4.61 1.39
CA PRO A 286 15.43 -3.53 1.41
C PRO A 286 14.14 -3.88 2.14
N VAL A 287 13.61 -5.10 1.95
CA VAL A 287 12.44 -5.61 2.71
C VAL A 287 12.75 -5.68 4.20
N GLN A 288 13.96 -6.12 4.53
CA GLN A 288 14.36 -6.24 5.93
C GLN A 288 14.53 -4.87 6.58
N ARG A 289 15.13 -3.90 5.87
CA ARG A 289 15.39 -2.56 6.37
C ARG A 289 14.09 -1.81 6.66
N ILE A 290 13.13 -1.83 5.74
CA ILE A 290 11.86 -1.11 5.93
C ILE A 290 11.07 -1.63 7.15
N CYS A 291 11.18 -2.92 7.45
CA CYS A 291 10.55 -3.52 8.63
C CYS A 291 11.30 -3.25 9.96
N ARG A 292 12.55 -2.77 9.91
CA ARG A 292 13.33 -2.42 11.12
C ARG A 292 13.03 -1.02 11.64
N TYR A 293 12.69 -0.07 10.76
CA TYR A 293 12.42 1.31 11.18
C TYR A 293 11.32 1.45 12.24
N PRO A 294 10.17 0.75 12.18
CA PRO A 294 9.17 0.86 13.22
C PRO A 294 9.70 0.43 14.59
N LEU A 295 10.57 -0.59 14.62
CA LEU A 295 11.18 -1.09 15.85
C LEU A 295 12.15 -0.06 16.43
N GLN A 296 13.08 0.45 15.61
CA GLN A 296 14.06 1.45 16.03
C GLN A 296 13.39 2.76 16.48
N LEU A 297 12.35 3.23 15.78
CA LEU A 297 11.61 4.44 16.15
C LEU A 297 10.76 4.24 17.41
N THR A 298 10.21 3.04 17.64
CA THR A 298 9.47 2.73 18.87
C THR A 298 10.41 2.71 20.08
N GLU A 299 11.60 2.10 19.95
CA GLU A 299 12.62 2.14 20.99
C GLU A 299 13.13 3.57 21.22
N LEU A 300 13.34 4.34 20.16
CA LEU A 300 13.71 5.75 20.25
C LEU A 300 12.65 6.54 21.03
N LEU A 301 11.36 6.36 20.72
CA LEU A 301 10.26 7.01 21.43
C LEU A 301 10.28 6.71 22.93
N LYS A 302 10.50 5.45 23.32
CA LYS A 302 10.61 5.06 24.74
C LYS A 302 11.77 5.76 25.45
N ALA A 303 12.86 6.04 24.73
CA ALA A 303 14.02 6.76 25.22
C ALA A 303 13.92 8.30 25.03
N THR A 304 12.74 8.84 24.74
CA THR A 304 12.54 10.28 24.48
C THR A 304 11.61 10.88 25.53
N PRO A 305 12.06 11.84 26.36
CA PRO A 305 11.20 12.48 27.35
C PRO A 305 10.13 13.33 26.67
N LEU A 306 9.04 13.61 27.40
CA LEU A 306 7.88 14.35 26.87
C LEU A 306 8.25 15.78 26.44
N SER A 307 9.21 16.39 27.14
CA SER A 307 9.73 17.74 26.87
C SER A 307 10.71 17.81 25.68
N HIS A 308 11.12 16.68 25.11
CA HIS A 308 12.08 16.67 24.00
C HIS A 308 11.43 17.12 22.68
N LEU A 309 12.11 17.99 21.93
CA LEU A 309 11.62 18.55 20.65
C LEU A 309 11.22 17.48 19.63
N ASP A 310 11.94 16.35 19.62
CA ASP A 310 11.72 15.21 18.71
C ASP A 310 10.66 14.21 19.22
N ARG A 311 10.00 14.45 20.36
CA ARG A 311 9.02 13.52 20.95
C ARG A 311 7.84 13.25 20.01
N GLU A 312 7.10 14.29 19.63
CA GLU A 312 5.95 14.14 18.72
C GLU A 312 6.36 13.69 17.31
N PRO A 313 7.42 14.26 16.68
CA PRO A 313 7.87 13.79 15.39
C PRO A 313 8.25 12.30 15.37
N VAL A 314 8.93 11.80 16.40
CA VAL A 314 9.28 10.37 16.50
C VAL A 314 8.05 9.50 16.72
N GLN A 315 7.07 9.96 17.51
CA GLN A 315 5.81 9.24 17.70
C GLN A 315 5.05 9.11 16.38
N ALA A 316 4.89 10.22 15.65
CA ALA A 316 4.24 10.23 14.34
C ALA A 316 5.02 9.37 13.33
N ALA A 317 6.36 9.47 13.30
CA ALA A 317 7.20 8.65 12.44
C ALA A 317 7.08 7.16 12.74
N ALA A 318 7.07 6.76 14.02
CA ALA A 318 6.90 5.36 14.42
C ALA A 318 5.55 4.80 13.94
N ALA A 319 4.47 5.57 14.12
CA ALA A 319 3.14 5.21 13.64
C ALA A 319 3.10 5.10 12.11
N ALA A 320 3.62 6.09 11.40
CA ALA A 320 3.68 6.11 9.94
C ALA A 320 4.48 4.91 9.40
N MET A 321 5.67 4.66 9.93
CA MET A 321 6.51 3.54 9.48
C MET A 321 5.90 2.18 9.81
N LYS A 322 5.16 2.05 10.92
CA LYS A 322 4.37 0.85 11.22
C LYS A 322 3.31 0.59 10.16
N SER A 323 2.61 1.65 9.72
CA SER A 323 1.66 1.58 8.60
C SER A 323 2.35 1.19 7.29
N VAL A 324 3.54 1.74 6.98
CA VAL A 324 4.33 1.34 5.80
C VAL A 324 4.67 -0.15 5.83
N ALA A 325 5.18 -0.66 6.95
CA ALA A 325 5.54 -2.08 7.07
C ALA A 325 4.30 -2.99 6.94
N ALA A 326 3.18 -2.64 7.58
CA ALA A 326 1.93 -3.38 7.47
C ALA A 326 1.43 -3.42 6.02
N LEU A 327 1.49 -2.28 5.34
CA LEU A 327 1.04 -2.12 3.97
C LEU A 327 1.91 -2.93 2.96
N ILE A 328 3.23 -2.95 3.15
CA ILE A 328 4.14 -3.78 2.33
C ILE A 328 3.84 -5.27 2.55
N ASN A 329 3.64 -5.68 3.81
CA ASN A 329 3.28 -7.06 4.14
C ASN A 329 1.92 -7.46 3.54
N GLU A 330 0.93 -6.56 3.59
CA GLU A 330 -0.38 -6.77 2.98
C GLU A 330 -0.28 -6.98 1.48
N LYS A 331 0.47 -6.11 0.79
CA LYS A 331 0.67 -6.23 -0.65
C LYS A 331 1.31 -7.55 -1.03
N LYS A 332 2.30 -8.01 -0.26
CA LYS A 332 2.91 -9.33 -0.44
C LYS A 332 1.87 -10.44 -0.31
N ARG A 333 1.08 -10.42 0.77
CA ARG A 333 0.01 -11.40 1.01
C ARG A 333 -1.03 -11.39 -0.11
N ARG A 334 -1.40 -10.21 -0.61
CA ARG A 334 -2.35 -10.06 -1.73
C ARG A 334 -1.82 -10.69 -3.01
N LEU A 335 -0.55 -10.49 -3.35
CA LEU A 335 0.06 -11.12 -4.53
C LEU A 335 0.14 -12.65 -4.41
N GLU A 336 0.55 -13.16 -3.25
CA GLU A 336 0.53 -14.61 -2.98
C GLU A 336 -0.91 -15.17 -3.08
N SER A 337 -1.91 -14.41 -2.64
CA SER A 337 -3.33 -14.79 -2.72
C SER A 337 -3.81 -14.83 -4.18
N LEU A 338 -3.51 -13.81 -4.98
CA LEU A 338 -3.84 -13.79 -6.41
C LEU A 338 -3.20 -14.96 -7.16
N GLN A 339 -1.94 -15.31 -6.85
CA GLN A 339 -1.28 -16.48 -7.44
C GLN A 339 -2.00 -17.78 -7.08
N LYS A 340 -2.40 -17.94 -5.81
CA LYS A 340 -3.17 -19.11 -5.36
C LYS A 340 -4.51 -19.20 -6.08
N ILE A 341 -5.22 -18.08 -6.23
CA ILE A 341 -6.50 -18.02 -6.95
C ILE A 341 -6.32 -18.44 -8.41
N ALA A 342 -5.33 -17.89 -9.11
CA ALA A 342 -5.06 -18.22 -10.50
C ALA A 342 -4.70 -19.70 -10.69
N LEU A 343 -3.83 -20.25 -9.82
CA LEU A 343 -3.45 -21.66 -9.85
C LEU A 343 -4.64 -22.57 -9.53
N TRP A 344 -5.46 -22.17 -8.56
CA TRP A 344 -6.68 -22.88 -8.20
C TRP A 344 -7.66 -22.93 -9.36
N GLN A 345 -7.95 -21.79 -10.01
CA GLN A 345 -8.87 -21.71 -11.15
C GLN A 345 -8.41 -22.61 -12.30
N ARG A 346 -7.10 -22.65 -12.59
CA ARG A 346 -6.52 -23.51 -13.63
C ARG A 346 -6.79 -25.01 -13.39
N ASN A 347 -6.94 -25.41 -12.13
CA ASN A 347 -7.23 -26.81 -11.76
C ASN A 347 -8.73 -27.12 -11.70
N VAL A 348 -9.60 -26.16 -12.05
CA VAL A 348 -11.04 -26.36 -12.19
C VAL A 348 -11.37 -26.69 -13.65
N GLU A 349 -11.94 -27.87 -13.88
CA GLU A 349 -12.38 -28.30 -15.20
C GLU A 349 -13.70 -27.62 -15.59
N GLY A 350 -13.81 -27.28 -16.88
CA GLY A 350 -15.03 -26.67 -17.45
C GLY A 350 -15.30 -25.25 -16.99
N TRP A 351 -14.26 -24.49 -16.64
CA TRP A 351 -14.37 -23.09 -16.23
C TRP A 351 -15.15 -22.24 -17.25
N GLN A 352 -16.04 -21.38 -16.77
CA GLN A 352 -16.81 -20.44 -17.61
C GLN A 352 -16.77 -19.03 -17.04
N GLY A 353 -16.65 -18.05 -17.94
CA GLY A 353 -16.59 -16.62 -17.61
C GLY A 353 -15.17 -16.11 -17.35
N PRO A 354 -15.05 -14.81 -16.98
CA PRO A 354 -13.76 -14.15 -16.75
C PRO A 354 -12.97 -14.75 -15.59
N ASP A 355 -11.68 -14.42 -15.54
CA ASP A 355 -10.77 -14.91 -14.53
C ASP A 355 -11.12 -14.35 -13.15
N LEU A 356 -11.00 -15.18 -12.11
CA LEU A 356 -11.31 -14.78 -10.74
C LEU A 356 -10.47 -13.59 -10.29
N VAL A 357 -9.22 -13.51 -10.74
CA VAL A 357 -8.30 -12.41 -10.38
C VAL A 357 -8.70 -11.05 -10.96
N GLU A 358 -9.65 -10.99 -11.90
CA GLU A 358 -10.17 -9.73 -12.42
C GLU A 358 -11.04 -9.00 -11.40
N THR A 359 -11.76 -9.75 -10.56
CA THR A 359 -12.73 -9.21 -9.59
C THR A 359 -12.38 -9.53 -8.15
N ASN A 360 -11.69 -10.64 -7.89
CA ASN A 360 -11.37 -11.13 -6.57
C ASN A 360 -9.89 -10.97 -6.25
N SER A 361 -9.60 -10.80 -4.97
CA SER A 361 -8.23 -10.63 -4.47
C SER A 361 -7.83 -11.59 -3.36
N ARG A 362 -8.79 -12.31 -2.80
CA ARG A 362 -8.56 -13.32 -1.76
C ARG A 362 -9.68 -14.35 -1.75
N MET A 363 -9.33 -15.57 -1.35
CA MET A 363 -10.29 -16.62 -1.01
C MET A 363 -10.46 -16.63 0.51
N GLU A 364 -11.69 -16.49 0.99
CA GLU A 364 -12.01 -16.38 2.42
C GLU A 364 -12.19 -17.77 3.04
N CYS A 365 -12.99 -18.63 2.40
CA CYS A 365 -13.23 -19.98 2.86
C CYS A 365 -13.64 -20.92 1.73
N SER A 366 -13.55 -22.23 2.01
CA SER A 366 -14.06 -23.26 1.13
C SER A 366 -14.59 -24.44 1.94
N GLY A 367 -15.69 -25.07 1.50
CA GLY A 367 -16.27 -26.19 2.22
C GLY A 367 -17.37 -26.92 1.44
N GLU A 368 -17.64 -28.17 1.83
CA GLU A 368 -18.77 -28.94 1.31
C GLU A 368 -20.05 -28.48 2.01
N VAL A 369 -21.08 -28.13 1.22
CA VAL A 369 -22.35 -27.58 1.70
C VAL A 369 -23.51 -28.19 0.94
N SER A 370 -24.67 -28.34 1.59
CA SER A 370 -25.89 -28.71 0.89
C SER A 370 -26.54 -27.46 0.31
N CYS A 371 -26.65 -27.37 -1.01
CA CYS A 371 -27.17 -26.21 -1.70
C CYS A 371 -28.53 -26.51 -2.34
N ARG A 372 -29.52 -25.66 -2.06
CA ARG A 372 -30.82 -25.65 -2.72
C ARG A 372 -30.94 -24.39 -3.57
N CYS A 373 -31.20 -24.55 -4.87
CA CYS A 373 -31.51 -23.45 -5.76
C CYS A 373 -33.03 -23.36 -5.93
N ILE A 374 -33.58 -22.19 -5.62
CA ILE A 374 -35.01 -21.92 -5.64
C ILE A 374 -35.25 -20.74 -6.58
N ALA A 375 -36.15 -20.90 -7.54
CA ALA A 375 -36.57 -19.81 -8.44
C ALA A 375 -38.09 -19.73 -8.46
N ALA A 376 -38.63 -18.51 -8.37
CA ALA A 376 -40.07 -18.25 -8.32
C ALA A 376 -40.82 -19.17 -7.33
N GLY A 377 -40.25 -19.37 -6.14
CA GLY A 377 -40.82 -20.23 -5.09
C GLY A 377 -40.74 -21.75 -5.35
N SER A 378 -40.19 -22.19 -6.48
CA SER A 378 -40.05 -23.61 -6.84
C SER A 378 -38.61 -24.09 -6.67
N LEU A 379 -38.42 -25.26 -6.06
CA LEU A 379 -37.11 -25.89 -5.93
C LEU A 379 -36.63 -26.39 -7.30
N LEU A 380 -35.58 -25.77 -7.85
CA LEU A 380 -34.99 -26.18 -9.13
C LEU A 380 -34.08 -27.40 -8.95
N TRP A 381 -33.21 -27.37 -7.93
CA TRP A 381 -32.33 -28.49 -7.61
C TRP A 381 -31.83 -28.42 -6.16
N HIS A 382 -31.47 -29.59 -5.62
CA HIS A 382 -30.87 -29.75 -4.30
C HIS A 382 -29.70 -30.74 -4.40
N LYS A 383 -28.48 -30.29 -4.09
CA LYS A 383 -27.26 -31.12 -4.16
C LYS A 383 -26.23 -30.69 -3.13
N ASP A 384 -25.43 -31.66 -2.69
CA ASP A 384 -24.20 -31.36 -1.98
C ASP A 384 -23.15 -30.89 -2.99
N VAL A 385 -22.61 -29.71 -2.72
CA VAL A 385 -21.67 -28.99 -3.59
C VAL A 385 -20.46 -28.54 -2.79
N LEU A 386 -19.36 -28.26 -3.49
CA LEU A 386 -18.20 -27.63 -2.88
C LEU A 386 -18.25 -26.14 -3.18
N LEU A 387 -18.32 -25.33 -2.14
CA LEU A 387 -18.43 -23.89 -2.23
C LEU A 387 -17.06 -23.26 -1.94
N PHE A 388 -16.67 -22.28 -2.76
CA PHE A 388 -15.49 -21.46 -2.57
C PHE A 388 -15.92 -19.99 -2.49
N LEU A 389 -15.75 -19.39 -1.32
CA LEU A 389 -16.06 -17.99 -1.07
C LEU A 389 -14.82 -17.14 -1.33
N PHE A 390 -14.94 -16.21 -2.27
CA PHE A 390 -13.98 -15.15 -2.51
C PHE A 390 -14.55 -13.82 -2.02
N ASP A 391 -13.72 -12.78 -1.98
CA ASP A 391 -14.13 -11.47 -1.47
C ASP A 391 -15.27 -10.83 -2.26
N GLN A 392 -15.39 -11.07 -3.57
CA GLN A 392 -16.42 -10.45 -4.43
C GLN A 392 -17.32 -11.47 -5.15
N SER A 393 -17.10 -12.78 -4.95
CA SER A 393 -17.88 -13.83 -5.61
C SER A 393 -17.87 -15.15 -4.85
N ILE A 394 -18.84 -16.00 -5.13
CA ILE A 394 -18.90 -17.39 -4.70
C ILE A 394 -18.77 -18.26 -5.95
N VAL A 395 -17.92 -19.29 -5.90
CA VAL A 395 -17.85 -20.32 -6.93
C VAL A 395 -18.37 -21.63 -6.38
N ILE A 396 -19.26 -22.25 -7.13
CA ILE A 396 -19.85 -23.55 -6.82
C ILE A 396 -19.20 -24.59 -7.74
N CYS A 397 -18.66 -25.64 -7.13
CA CYS A 397 -18.04 -26.76 -7.82
C CYS A 397 -18.68 -28.10 -7.42
N LYS A 398 -18.49 -29.09 -8.27
CA LYS A 398 -18.70 -30.50 -7.94
C LYS A 398 -17.34 -31.18 -7.83
N LYS A 399 -17.16 -32.05 -6.83
CA LYS A 399 -15.96 -32.89 -6.71
C LYS A 399 -15.95 -33.95 -7.82
N ASP A 400 -14.83 -34.11 -8.50
CA ASP A 400 -14.64 -35.25 -9.38
C ASP A 400 -14.51 -36.52 -8.52
N ILE A 401 -15.26 -37.57 -8.88
CA ILE A 401 -15.35 -38.82 -8.12
C ILE A 401 -14.13 -39.71 -8.40
N ILE A 402 -13.48 -39.52 -9.55
CA ILE A 402 -12.40 -40.37 -10.07
C ILE A 402 -11.05 -39.68 -9.84
N LYS A 403 -10.94 -38.39 -10.17
CA LYS A 403 -9.70 -37.62 -9.99
C LYS A 403 -9.67 -36.88 -8.65
N LYS A 404 -8.85 -37.35 -7.70
CA LYS A 404 -8.61 -36.64 -6.44
C LYS A 404 -8.12 -35.21 -6.72
N ASN A 405 -8.68 -34.23 -5.99
CA ASN A 405 -8.38 -32.79 -6.11
C ASN A 405 -8.71 -32.13 -7.45
N HIS A 406 -9.60 -32.72 -8.26
CA HIS A 406 -10.20 -32.04 -9.42
C HIS A 406 -11.61 -31.56 -9.09
N TYR A 407 -11.90 -30.34 -9.50
CA TYR A 407 -13.19 -29.70 -9.32
C TYR A 407 -13.81 -29.43 -10.68
N LEU A 408 -15.09 -29.75 -10.81
CA LEU A 408 -15.90 -29.42 -11.98
C LEU A 408 -16.63 -28.12 -11.67
N PHE A 409 -16.39 -27.08 -12.46
CA PHE A 409 -17.12 -25.82 -12.36
C PHE A 409 -18.63 -26.06 -12.54
N ARG A 410 -19.45 -25.41 -11.73
CA ARG A 410 -20.91 -25.46 -11.85
C ARG A 410 -21.52 -24.09 -12.02
N ASP A 411 -21.18 -23.17 -11.13
CA ASP A 411 -21.79 -21.85 -11.15
C ASP A 411 -20.90 -20.83 -10.44
N ARG A 412 -21.18 -19.55 -10.69
CA ARG A 412 -20.55 -18.43 -10.01
C ARG A 412 -21.59 -17.36 -9.70
N ILE A 413 -21.59 -16.93 -8.45
CA ILE A 413 -22.47 -15.90 -7.92
C ILE A 413 -21.62 -14.66 -7.61
N SER A 414 -22.01 -13.49 -8.14
CA SER A 414 -21.40 -12.22 -7.71
C SER A 414 -21.98 -11.81 -6.36
N LEU A 415 -21.14 -11.31 -5.46
CA LEU A 415 -21.60 -10.79 -4.17
C LEU A 415 -22.09 -9.33 -4.24
N ASN A 416 -21.85 -8.63 -5.36
CA ASN A 416 -22.25 -7.22 -5.49
C ASN A 416 -23.78 -7.03 -5.49
N SER A 417 -24.52 -8.05 -5.93
CA SER A 417 -25.98 -8.04 -6.01
C SER A 417 -26.64 -9.03 -5.03
N ALA A 418 -25.85 -9.59 -4.09
CA ALA A 418 -26.33 -10.65 -3.22
C ALA A 418 -26.47 -10.15 -1.77
N THR A 419 -27.62 -10.42 -1.17
CA THR A 419 -27.86 -10.20 0.26
C THR A 419 -27.82 -11.52 1.02
N PHE A 420 -27.15 -11.53 2.17
CA PHE A 420 -27.04 -12.69 3.03
C PHE A 420 -28.11 -12.62 4.13
N ILE A 421 -28.94 -13.66 4.20
CA ILE A 421 -29.99 -13.80 5.21
C ILE A 421 -29.66 -15.03 6.06
N ASP A 422 -29.50 -14.81 7.37
CA ASP A 422 -29.37 -15.91 8.33
C ASP A 422 -30.76 -16.53 8.56
N CYS A 423 -30.86 -17.84 8.36
CA CYS A 423 -32.12 -18.57 8.46
C CYS A 423 -32.10 -19.43 9.72
N PHE A 424 -33.12 -19.27 10.57
CA PHE A 424 -33.31 -20.11 11.75
C PHE A 424 -33.90 -21.46 11.37
N ASP A 425 -33.48 -22.52 12.05
CA ASP A 425 -34.03 -23.87 11.86
C ASP A 425 -35.55 -23.90 12.15
N GLY A 426 -36.34 -24.39 11.19
CA GLY A 426 -37.78 -24.60 11.34
C GLY A 426 -38.61 -24.27 10.09
N LYS A 427 -39.84 -24.81 10.02
CA LYS A 427 -40.77 -24.63 8.88
C LYS A 427 -41.19 -23.17 8.62
N GLY A 428 -40.95 -22.25 9.56
CA GLY A 428 -41.30 -20.83 9.44
C GLY A 428 -40.30 -19.96 8.66
N SER A 429 -39.10 -20.48 8.34
CA SER A 429 -38.09 -19.74 7.57
C SER A 429 -38.36 -19.72 6.06
N PHE A 430 -39.30 -20.53 5.57
CA PHE A 430 -39.57 -20.68 4.14
C PHE A 430 -40.35 -19.50 3.52
N THR A 431 -40.83 -18.57 4.34
CA THR A 431 -41.65 -17.43 3.90
C THR A 431 -40.86 -16.35 3.15
N ILE A 432 -39.51 -16.39 3.17
CA ILE A 432 -38.65 -15.46 2.42
C ILE A 432 -38.43 -15.94 0.96
N HIS A 433 -38.68 -17.22 0.65
CA HIS A 433 -38.41 -17.79 -0.67
C HIS A 433 -39.32 -17.28 -1.81
N SER A 434 -40.45 -16.65 -1.47
CA SER A 434 -41.44 -16.18 -2.47
C SER A 434 -41.30 -14.71 -2.86
N LEU A 435 -40.40 -13.96 -2.23
CA LEU A 435 -40.26 -12.52 -2.47
C LEU A 435 -39.21 -12.17 -3.53
N PHE A 436 -38.39 -13.13 -3.94
CA PHE A 436 -37.25 -12.89 -4.82
C PHE A 436 -37.22 -13.85 -6.02
N PRO A 437 -36.80 -13.39 -7.21
CA PRO A 437 -36.87 -14.18 -8.44
C PRO A 437 -36.04 -15.46 -8.38
N VAL A 438 -34.83 -15.36 -7.80
CA VAL A 438 -33.88 -16.47 -7.62
C VAL A 438 -33.22 -16.35 -6.24
N SER A 439 -33.07 -17.48 -5.55
CA SER A 439 -32.29 -17.57 -4.31
C SER A 439 -31.53 -18.89 -4.19
N PHE A 440 -30.38 -18.85 -3.51
CA PHE A 440 -29.60 -20.03 -3.15
C PHE A 440 -29.59 -20.18 -1.63
N VAL A 441 -30.00 -21.35 -1.15
CA VAL A 441 -29.98 -21.68 0.27
C VAL A 441 -28.86 -22.66 0.53
N PHE A 442 -27.89 -22.25 1.34
CA PHE A 442 -26.72 -23.03 1.74
C PHE A 442 -26.89 -23.51 3.16
N GLN A 443 -26.90 -24.83 3.35
CA GLN A 443 -26.96 -25.46 4.65
C GLN A 443 -25.56 -25.93 5.07
N PHE A 444 -25.07 -25.33 6.15
CA PHE A 444 -23.86 -25.72 6.88
C PHE A 444 -24.25 -26.57 8.10
N ALA A 445 -23.27 -27.22 8.75
CA ALA A 445 -23.52 -28.10 9.89
C ALA A 445 -24.28 -27.45 11.06
N HIS A 446 -24.17 -26.12 11.22
CA HIS A 446 -24.76 -25.37 12.34
C HIS A 446 -25.43 -24.06 11.92
N CYS A 447 -25.63 -23.81 10.63
CA CYS A 447 -26.19 -22.55 10.13
C CYS A 447 -26.81 -22.75 8.75
N LEU A 448 -27.89 -22.03 8.48
CA LEU A 448 -28.57 -22.01 7.19
C LEU A 448 -28.49 -20.57 6.67
N ILE A 449 -27.86 -20.38 5.51
CA ILE A 449 -27.66 -19.06 4.91
C ILE A 449 -28.41 -19.02 3.59
N GLN A 450 -29.29 -18.04 3.41
CA GLN A 450 -29.94 -17.77 2.13
C GLN A 450 -29.27 -16.57 1.47
N LEU A 451 -28.85 -16.77 0.22
CA LEU A 451 -28.38 -15.73 -0.68
C LEU A 451 -29.52 -15.35 -1.63
N VAL A 452 -29.80 -14.06 -1.67
CA VAL A 452 -30.93 -13.49 -2.39
C VAL A 452 -30.43 -12.38 -3.33
N PHE A 453 -31.01 -12.31 -4.52
CA PHE A 453 -30.73 -11.26 -5.49
C PHE A 453 -31.96 -10.37 -5.65
N GLU A 454 -31.75 -9.06 -5.54
CA GLU A 454 -32.71 -8.05 -5.99
C GLU A 454 -32.46 -7.81 -7.49
N ASP A 455 -33.54 -7.59 -8.25
CA ASP A 455 -33.50 -7.36 -9.71
C ASP A 455 -32.66 -6.13 -10.10
#